data_AF-C1CUP7-F1
#
_entry.id   AF-C1CUP7-F1
#
_cell.length_a   1.000
_cell.length_b   1.000
_cell.length_c   1.000
_cell.angle_alpha   90.00
_cell.angle_beta   90.00
_cell.angle_gamma   90.00
#
_symmetry.space_group_name_H-M   'P 1'
#
loop_
_entity.id
_entity.type
_entity.pdbx_description
1 polymer ?
#
loop_
_entity_poly.entity_id
_entity_poly.type
_entity_poly.pdbx_seq_one_letter_code
_entity_poly.pdbx_strand_id
1 'polypeptide(L)'
;MTAVLILIVIFSGIALITYVNNTTQSNRRAAALTRPPRPEALAAASSTGVEALILDLPEPARSRAWGLLCVISDAQRLTNTGADARTGYLLAQTRQAYLPDTLQAYQALTDGARSALDAQGQPPEQLLEEQLALMEDGVREALRHDHAAADRLLAQGRFLRERFGEAGHELRLPATGSRASQD
;
A
#
# COMPACT_ATOMS: atom_id res chain seq x y z
N MET A 1 30.07 -6.33 20.90
CA MET A 1 29.07 -7.43 21.05
C MET A 1 27.94 -7.09 22.02
N THR A 2 28.13 -6.16 22.95
CA THR A 2 27.11 -5.69 23.91
C THR A 2 25.97 -4.88 23.27
N ALA A 3 26.23 -4.08 22.24
CA ALA A 3 25.21 -3.27 21.56
C ALA A 3 24.15 -4.11 20.80
N VAL A 4 24.54 -5.26 20.24
CA VAL A 4 23.61 -6.16 19.53
C VAL A 4 22.67 -6.87 20.50
N LEU A 5 23.15 -7.21 21.70
CA LEU A 5 22.34 -7.84 22.74
C LEU A 5 21.24 -6.90 23.25
N ILE A 6 21.52 -5.60 23.37
CA ILE A 6 20.52 -4.59 23.77
C ILE A 6 19.41 -4.48 22.72
N LEU A 7 19.78 -4.47 21.43
CA LEU A 7 18.82 -4.36 20.33
C LEU A 7 17.91 -5.59 20.21
N ILE A 8 18.46 -6.79 20.43
CA ILE A 8 17.69 -8.04 20.46
C ILE A 8 16.70 -8.06 21.63
N VAL A 9 17.08 -7.57 22.81
CA VAL A 9 16.20 -7.54 23.99
C VAL A 9 15.04 -6.56 23.79
N ILE A 10 15.29 -5.39 23.19
CA ILE A 10 14.24 -4.40 22.88
C ILE A 10 13.26 -4.95 21.84
N PHE A 11 13.77 -5.51 20.74
CA PHE A 11 12.92 -6.12 19.70
C PHE A 11 12.11 -7.32 20.23
N SER A 12 12.70 -8.14 21.09
CA SER A 12 12.02 -9.30 21.69
C SER A 12 10.91 -8.88 22.64
N GLY A 13 11.10 -7.79 23.40
CA GLY A 13 10.07 -7.22 24.28
C GLY A 13 8.87 -6.69 23.51
N ILE A 14 9.12 -5.94 22.43
CA ILE A 14 8.06 -5.41 21.56
C ILE A 14 7.31 -6.54 20.83
N ALA A 15 8.03 -7.55 20.34
CA ALA A 15 7.44 -8.71 19.66
C ALA A 15 6.56 -9.56 20.59
N LEU A 16 6.92 -9.70 21.87
CA LEU A 16 6.13 -10.47 22.83
C LEU A 16 4.81 -9.75 23.19
N ILE A 17 4.84 -8.42 23.31
CA ILE A 17 3.66 -7.60 23.60
C ILE A 17 2.67 -7.61 22.42
N THR A 18 3.16 -7.49 21.19
CA THR A 18 2.31 -7.57 19.99
C THR A 18 1.75 -8.98 19.76
N TYR A 19 2.53 -10.02 20.08
CA TYR A 19 2.08 -11.42 19.97
C TYR A 19 0.91 -11.74 20.90
N VAL A 20 0.97 -11.35 22.18
CA VAL A 20 -0.12 -11.59 23.13
C VAL A 20 -1.39 -10.82 22.72
N ASN A 21 -1.25 -9.58 22.20
CA ASN A 21 -2.40 -8.78 21.78
C ASN A 21 -3.08 -9.31 20.49
N ASN A 22 -2.32 -9.96 19.60
CA ASN A 22 -2.87 -10.59 18.40
C ASN A 22 -3.69 -11.86 18.75
N THR A 23 -3.27 -12.62 19.76
CA THR A 23 -4.01 -13.83 20.19
C THR A 23 -5.39 -13.52 20.76
N THR A 24 -5.56 -12.41 21.48
CA THR A 24 -6.87 -11.98 22.02
C THR A 24 -7.81 -11.51 20.90
N GLN A 25 -7.28 -10.85 19.86
CA GLN A 25 -8.06 -10.43 18.70
C GLN A 25 -8.51 -11.63 17.85
N SER A 26 -7.66 -12.64 17.72
CA SER A 26 -7.96 -13.90 17.01
C SER A 26 -9.13 -14.65 17.65
N ASN A 27 -9.18 -14.70 18.99
CA ASN A 27 -10.30 -15.29 19.73
C ASN A 27 -11.62 -14.52 19.56
N ARG A 28 -11.57 -13.19 19.44
CA ARG A 28 -12.78 -12.38 19.13
C ARG A 28 -13.30 -12.62 17.72
N ARG A 29 -12.41 -12.82 16.74
CA ARG A 29 -12.80 -13.21 15.37
C ARG A 29 -13.46 -14.59 15.33
N ALA A 30 -12.94 -15.56 16.08
CA ALA A 30 -13.57 -16.88 16.19
C ALA A 30 -14.99 -16.81 16.80
N ALA A 31 -15.21 -15.94 17.79
CA ALA A 31 -16.53 -15.71 18.36
C ALA A 31 -17.50 -15.03 17.36
N ALA A 32 -17.00 -14.15 16.48
CA ALA A 32 -17.80 -13.43 15.48
C ALA A 32 -18.36 -14.33 14.36
N LEU A 33 -17.76 -15.50 14.10
CA LEU A 33 -18.22 -16.46 13.09
C LEU A 33 -19.55 -17.16 13.44
N THR A 34 -20.08 -16.95 14.65
CA THR A 34 -21.34 -17.57 15.11
C THR A 34 -22.58 -16.70 14.85
N ARG A 35 -22.41 -15.46 14.37
CA ARG A 35 -23.53 -14.55 14.07
C ARG A 35 -23.77 -14.52 12.55
N PRO A 36 -24.97 -14.87 12.05
CA PRO A 36 -25.25 -14.74 10.62
C PRO A 36 -25.12 -13.26 10.21
N PRO A 37 -24.42 -12.97 9.10
CA PRO A 37 -24.12 -11.59 8.71
C PRO A 37 -25.39 -10.89 8.20
N ARG A 38 -25.79 -9.83 8.89
CA ARG A 38 -26.76 -8.86 8.35
C ARG A 38 -26.04 -8.07 7.24
N PRO A 39 -26.55 -8.02 5.99
CA PRO A 39 -25.85 -7.41 4.85
C PRO A 39 -25.44 -5.94 5.05
N GLU A 40 -26.18 -5.19 5.87
CA GLU A 40 -25.90 -3.77 6.14
C GLU A 40 -24.77 -3.53 7.15
N ALA A 41 -24.46 -4.51 8.02
CA ALA A 41 -23.45 -4.34 9.07
C ALA A 41 -22.01 -4.43 8.52
N LEU A 42 -21.82 -5.11 7.38
CA LEU A 42 -20.51 -5.24 6.75
C LEU A 42 -20.03 -3.92 6.10
N ALA A 43 -20.97 -3.07 5.70
CA ALA A 43 -20.67 -1.77 5.08
C ALA A 43 -20.44 -0.65 6.12
N ALA A 44 -21.04 -0.74 7.30
CA ALA A 44 -20.97 0.29 8.33
C ALA A 44 -19.77 0.15 9.30
N ALA A 45 -19.13 -1.03 9.38
CA ALA A 45 -18.10 -1.31 10.39
C ALA A 45 -16.66 -0.95 9.97
N SER A 46 -16.42 -0.47 8.75
CA SER A 46 -15.05 -0.39 8.17
C SER A 46 -14.52 1.01 7.88
N SER A 47 -15.23 2.08 8.27
CA SER A 47 -14.83 3.47 7.98
C SER A 47 -14.82 4.40 9.19
N THR A 48 -14.90 3.86 10.41
CA THR A 48 -14.79 4.63 11.67
C THR A 48 -13.43 4.42 12.34
N GLY A 49 -12.50 3.69 11.71
CA GLY A 49 -11.30 3.16 12.36
C GLY A 49 -10.05 4.04 12.28
N VAL A 50 -9.71 4.57 11.10
CA VAL A 50 -8.48 5.38 10.90
C VAL A 50 -8.81 6.85 10.71
N GLU A 51 -9.95 7.15 10.09
CA GLU A 51 -10.46 8.49 9.87
C GLU A 51 -10.66 9.22 11.20
N ALA A 52 -11.24 8.54 12.20
CA ALA A 52 -11.39 9.07 13.56
C ALA A 52 -10.03 9.38 14.21
N LEU A 53 -9.08 8.45 14.12
CA LEU A 53 -7.73 8.63 14.66
C LEU A 53 -7.04 9.86 14.04
N ILE A 54 -7.24 10.10 12.75
CA ILE A 54 -6.65 11.26 12.07
C ILE A 54 -7.24 12.57 12.60
N LEU A 55 -8.57 12.63 12.79
CA LEU A 55 -9.25 13.85 13.25
C LEU A 55 -8.80 14.30 14.64
N ASP A 56 -8.38 13.36 15.49
CA ASP A 56 -7.87 13.64 16.84
C ASP A 56 -6.41 14.14 16.86
N LEU A 57 -5.69 14.09 15.73
CA LEU A 57 -4.30 14.56 15.66
C LEU A 57 -4.20 16.09 15.71
N PRO A 58 -3.10 16.64 16.24
CA PRO A 58 -2.78 18.05 16.09
C PRO A 58 -2.40 18.39 14.64
N GLU A 59 -2.46 19.68 14.30
CA GLU A 59 -1.83 20.19 13.06
C GLU A 59 -0.31 20.31 13.25
N PRO A 60 0.50 20.05 12.20
CA PRO A 60 0.12 19.76 10.80
C PRO A 60 -0.11 18.27 10.49
N ALA A 61 0.08 17.37 11.47
CA ALA A 61 0.03 15.92 11.27
C ALA A 61 -1.35 15.44 10.75
N ARG A 62 -2.43 16.04 11.24
CA ARG A 62 -3.80 15.77 10.76
C ARG A 62 -3.92 15.97 9.25
N SER A 63 -3.53 17.14 8.75
CA SER A 63 -3.62 17.48 7.33
C SER A 63 -2.82 16.50 6.45
N ARG A 64 -1.62 16.11 6.89
CA ARG A 64 -0.78 15.14 6.18
C ARG A 64 -1.37 13.74 6.15
N ALA A 65 -1.77 13.22 7.30
CA ALA A 65 -2.35 11.88 7.41
C ALA A 65 -3.67 11.77 6.61
N TRP A 66 -4.47 12.85 6.58
CA TRP A 66 -5.67 12.91 5.74
C TRP A 66 -5.33 12.89 4.25
N GLY A 67 -4.34 13.69 3.82
CA GLY A 67 -3.84 13.70 2.44
C GLY A 67 -3.35 12.31 2.00
N LEU A 68 -2.59 11.63 2.85
CA LEU A 68 -2.14 10.26 2.62
C LEU A 68 -3.33 9.29 2.45
N LEU A 69 -4.33 9.37 3.32
CA LEU A 69 -5.51 8.52 3.25
C LEU A 69 -6.31 8.75 1.95
N CYS A 70 -6.44 9.99 1.51
CA CYS A 70 -7.06 10.35 0.22
C CYS A 70 -6.30 9.70 -0.94
N VAL A 71 -4.98 9.88 -1.01
CA VAL A 71 -4.14 9.31 -2.07
C VAL A 71 -4.28 7.79 -2.12
N ILE A 72 -4.23 7.11 -0.97
CA ILE A 72 -4.40 5.65 -0.91
C ILE A 72 -5.78 5.23 -1.39
N SER A 73 -6.83 5.93 -0.95
CA SER A 73 -8.21 5.61 -1.32
C SER A 73 -8.47 5.83 -2.81
N ASP A 74 -7.90 6.88 -3.39
CA ASP A 74 -7.97 7.16 -4.83
C ASP A 74 -7.23 6.10 -5.65
N ALA A 75 -6.00 5.75 -5.23
CA ALA A 75 -5.24 4.70 -5.86
C ALA A 75 -5.97 3.35 -5.79
N GLN A 76 -6.51 2.96 -4.63
CA GLN A 76 -7.28 1.72 -4.48
C GLN A 76 -8.51 1.65 -5.40
N ARG A 77 -9.17 2.79 -5.63
CA ARG A 77 -10.28 2.87 -6.61
C ARG A 77 -9.81 2.63 -8.04
N LEU A 78 -8.66 3.19 -8.43
CA LEU A 78 -8.10 3.07 -9.78
C LEU A 78 -7.43 1.72 -10.06
N THR A 79 -6.88 1.08 -9.03
CA THR A 79 -6.09 -0.16 -9.15
C THR A 79 -6.95 -1.42 -9.33
N ASN A 80 -8.26 -1.35 -9.09
CA ASN A 80 -9.22 -2.45 -9.34
C ASN A 80 -9.27 -2.95 -10.81
N THR A 81 -8.58 -2.26 -11.73
CA THR A 81 -8.52 -2.60 -13.15
C THR A 81 -7.16 -3.09 -13.66
N GLY A 82 -6.12 -3.24 -12.82
CA GLY A 82 -4.86 -3.87 -13.29
C GLY A 82 -3.56 -3.43 -12.63
N ALA A 83 -3.55 -3.06 -11.34
CA ALA A 83 -2.31 -2.71 -10.68
C ALA A 83 -1.44 -3.91 -10.31
N ASP A 84 -0.14 -3.68 -10.21
CA ASP A 84 0.82 -4.64 -9.67
C ASP A 84 0.39 -5.09 -8.27
N ALA A 85 0.43 -6.41 -8.04
CA ALA A 85 0.01 -7.04 -6.79
C ALA A 85 0.79 -6.49 -5.60
N ARG A 86 2.06 -6.11 -5.80
CA ARG A 86 2.88 -5.47 -4.77
C ARG A 86 2.35 -4.10 -4.37
N THR A 87 2.01 -3.26 -5.34
CA THR A 87 1.45 -1.93 -5.10
C THR A 87 0.11 -2.04 -4.39
N GLY A 88 -0.77 -2.92 -4.86
CA GLY A 88 -2.06 -3.20 -4.19
C GLY A 88 -1.89 -3.66 -2.73
N TYR A 89 -0.95 -4.58 -2.48
CA TYR A 89 -0.62 -5.04 -1.12
C TYR A 89 -0.13 -3.90 -0.23
N LEU A 90 0.79 -3.06 -0.71
CA LEU A 90 1.33 -1.96 0.08
C LEU A 90 0.24 -0.95 0.44
N LEU A 91 -0.59 -0.55 -0.53
CA LEU A 91 -1.71 0.38 -0.28
C LEU A 91 -2.69 -0.18 0.75
N ALA A 92 -3.03 -1.47 0.64
CA ALA A 92 -3.90 -2.15 1.60
C ALA A 92 -3.29 -2.17 3.00
N GLN A 93 -2.01 -2.55 3.13
CA GLN A 93 -1.31 -2.59 4.42
C GLN A 93 -1.16 -1.21 5.05
N THR A 94 -0.83 -0.18 4.27
CA THR A 94 -0.72 1.17 4.81
C THR A 94 -2.05 1.65 5.38
N ARG A 95 -3.17 1.41 4.68
CA ARG A 95 -4.50 1.78 5.17
C ARG A 95 -4.96 0.96 6.38
N GLN A 96 -4.68 -0.34 6.39
CA GLN A 96 -5.26 -1.28 7.37
C GLN A 96 -4.42 -1.47 8.63
N ALA A 97 -3.10 -1.28 8.55
CA ALA A 97 -2.17 -1.56 9.64
C ALA A 97 -1.21 -0.39 9.88
N TYR A 98 -0.38 -0.01 8.91
CA TYR A 98 0.76 0.88 9.21
C TYR A 98 0.34 2.28 9.67
N LEU A 99 -0.60 2.91 8.96
CA LEU A 99 -1.12 4.21 9.36
C LEU A 99 -1.86 4.11 10.71
N PRO A 100 -2.90 3.29 10.88
CA PRO A 100 -3.64 3.23 12.14
C PRO A 100 -2.75 2.85 13.34
N ASP A 101 -1.84 1.90 13.19
CA ASP A 101 -0.94 1.49 14.28
C ASP A 101 0.00 2.64 14.70
N THR A 102 0.51 3.41 13.73
CA THR A 102 1.36 4.58 13.99
C THR A 102 0.58 5.66 14.74
N LEU A 103 -0.65 5.95 14.30
CA LEU A 103 -1.49 6.97 14.94
C LEU A 103 -1.89 6.55 16.36
N GLN A 104 -2.25 5.28 16.56
CA GLN A 104 -2.55 4.74 17.88
C GLN A 104 -1.34 4.80 18.81
N ALA A 105 -0.15 4.47 18.32
CA ALA A 105 1.08 4.56 19.10
C ALA A 105 1.36 6.00 19.56
N TYR A 106 1.20 6.99 18.68
CA TYR A 106 1.35 8.40 19.04
C TYR A 106 0.31 8.86 20.07
N GLN A 107 -0.96 8.50 19.89
CA GLN A 107 -2.03 8.88 20.81
C GLN A 107 -1.93 8.19 22.17
N ALA A 108 -1.33 7.00 22.24
CA ALA A 108 -1.11 6.26 23.48
C ALA A 108 0.08 6.78 24.31
N LEU A 109 0.83 7.77 23.82
CA LEU A 109 1.97 8.32 24.56
C LEU A 109 1.50 9.03 25.84
N THR A 110 2.00 8.56 26.98
CA THR A 110 1.84 9.23 28.27
C THR A 110 2.75 10.45 28.36
N ASP A 111 2.43 11.38 29.26
CA ASP A 111 3.26 12.58 29.48
C ASP A 111 4.72 12.23 29.82
N GLY A 112 4.93 11.18 30.63
CA GLY A 112 6.27 10.69 30.96
C GLY A 112 7.03 10.17 29.74
N ALA A 113 6.35 9.46 28.82
CA ALA A 113 6.96 9.01 27.58
C ALA A 113 7.28 10.17 26.64
N ARG A 114 6.38 11.17 26.55
CA ARG A 114 6.60 12.41 25.79
C ARG A 114 7.84 13.15 26.30
N SER A 115 7.93 13.41 27.60
CA SER A 115 9.10 14.07 28.21
C SER A 115 10.40 13.28 28.03
N ALA A 116 10.34 11.94 28.06
CA ALA A 116 11.52 11.11 27.83
C ALA A 116 12.02 11.19 26.38
N LEU A 117 11.09 11.28 25.41
CA LEU A 117 11.41 11.48 24.00
C LEU A 117 11.99 12.87 23.73
N ASP A 118 11.41 13.91 24.35
CA ASP A 118 11.95 15.28 24.28
C ASP A 118 13.37 15.37 24.84
N ALA A 119 13.64 14.72 25.98
CA ALA A 119 14.98 14.67 26.57
C ALA A 119 16.01 13.94 25.69
N GLN A 120 15.56 13.05 24.80
CA GLN A 120 16.38 12.37 23.80
C GLN A 120 16.54 13.20 22.51
N GLY A 121 15.95 14.39 22.43
CA GLY A 121 15.98 15.23 21.24
C GLY A 121 15.11 14.71 20.10
N GLN A 122 14.11 13.88 20.41
CA GLN A 122 13.18 13.30 19.43
C GLN A 122 11.74 13.65 19.82
N PRO A 123 11.31 14.91 19.63
CA PRO A 123 9.98 15.33 20.05
C PRO A 123 8.91 14.46 19.35
N PRO A 124 7.87 14.01 20.08
CA PRO A 124 6.86 13.09 19.55
C PRO A 124 6.20 13.54 18.25
N GLU A 125 5.97 14.85 18.11
CA GLU A 125 5.35 15.47 16.94
C GLU A 125 6.27 15.34 15.71
N GLN A 126 7.57 15.58 15.89
CA GLN A 126 8.55 15.42 14.81
C GLN A 126 8.67 13.96 14.39
N LEU A 127 8.72 13.03 15.36
CA LEU A 127 8.74 11.60 15.04
C LEU A 127 7.49 11.19 14.25
N LEU A 128 6.30 11.65 14.64
CA LEU A 128 5.09 11.37 13.89
C LEU A 128 5.17 11.91 12.46
N GLU A 129 5.63 13.14 12.27
CA GLU A 129 5.78 13.76 10.96
C GLU A 129 6.76 12.98 10.06
N GLU A 130 7.89 12.55 10.60
CA GLU A 130 8.88 11.73 9.88
C GLU A 130 8.28 10.39 9.45
N GLN A 131 7.53 9.73 10.32
CA GLN A 131 6.88 8.45 10.02
C GLN A 131 5.79 8.62 8.94
N LEU A 132 5.00 9.68 9.00
CA LEU A 132 4.01 10.01 7.97
C LEU A 132 4.70 10.30 6.62
N ALA A 133 5.82 11.04 6.62
CA ALA A 133 6.59 11.31 5.41
C ALA A 133 7.14 10.02 4.77
N LEU A 134 7.64 9.07 5.59
CA LEU A 134 8.09 7.77 5.09
C LEU A 134 6.95 6.98 4.42
N MET A 135 5.74 7.02 4.98
CA MET A 135 4.57 6.38 4.37
C MET A 135 4.15 7.08 3.08
N GLU A 136 4.14 8.42 3.06
CA GLU A 136 3.87 9.22 1.85
C GLU A 136 4.84 8.87 0.72
N ASP A 137 6.13 8.82 1.01
CA ASP A 137 7.17 8.50 0.03
C ASP A 137 7.06 7.06 -0.47
N GLY A 138 6.81 6.11 0.43
CA GLY A 138 6.61 4.70 0.07
C GLY A 138 5.39 4.49 -0.83
N VAL A 139 4.27 5.15 -0.53
CA VAL A 139 3.06 5.10 -1.37
C VAL A 139 3.33 5.74 -2.73
N ARG A 140 3.96 6.93 -2.76
CA ARG A 140 4.28 7.63 -4.01
C ARG A 140 5.17 6.79 -4.92
N GLU A 141 6.17 6.12 -4.36
CA GLU A 141 7.10 5.32 -5.15
C GLU A 141 6.46 4.03 -5.66
N ALA A 142 5.59 3.39 -4.89
CA ALA A 142 4.84 2.22 -5.36
C ALA A 142 3.92 2.56 -6.55
N LEU A 143 3.25 3.72 -6.50
CA LEU A 143 2.41 4.19 -7.60
C LEU A 143 3.23 4.52 -8.86
N ARG A 144 4.43 5.11 -8.70
CA ARG A 144 5.35 5.34 -9.84
C ARG A 144 5.78 4.05 -10.53
N HIS A 145 6.07 3.00 -9.76
CA HIS A 145 6.53 1.72 -10.31
C HIS A 145 5.48 1.03 -11.16
N ASP A 146 4.20 1.14 -10.77
CA ASP A 146 3.08 0.54 -11.49
C ASP A 146 2.97 1.12 -12.92
N HIS A 147 3.02 2.44 -13.04
CA HIS A 147 3.03 3.12 -14.33
C HIS A 147 4.26 2.76 -15.19
N ALA A 148 5.44 2.65 -14.58
CA ALA A 148 6.67 2.32 -15.31
C ALA A 148 6.66 0.89 -15.89
N ALA A 149 5.92 -0.05 -15.30
CA ALA A 149 5.75 -1.39 -15.85
C ALA A 149 4.88 -1.40 -17.10
N ALA A 150 3.76 -0.65 -17.08
CA ALA A 150 2.88 -0.48 -18.24
C ALA A 150 3.62 0.19 -19.41
N ASP A 151 4.38 1.25 -19.16
CA ASP A 151 5.15 1.96 -20.18
C ASP A 151 6.21 1.06 -20.84
N ARG A 152 6.89 0.23 -20.03
CA ARG A 152 7.85 -0.77 -20.54
C ARG A 152 7.19 -1.81 -21.43
N LEU A 153 6.01 -2.30 -21.07
CA LEU A 153 5.26 -3.26 -21.89
C LEU A 153 4.86 -2.66 -23.23
N LEU A 154 4.39 -1.41 -23.23
CA LEU A 154 4.05 -0.68 -24.45
C LEU A 154 5.26 -0.44 -25.35
N ALA A 155 6.39 -0.04 -24.78
CA ALA A 155 7.64 0.15 -25.51
C ALA A 155 8.11 -1.18 -26.16
N GLN A 156 8.06 -2.29 -25.42
CA GLN A 156 8.40 -3.61 -25.93
C GLN A 156 7.47 -4.03 -27.07
N GLY A 157 6.16 -3.79 -26.96
CA GLY A 157 5.20 -4.11 -28.01
C GLY A 157 5.46 -3.34 -29.32
N ARG A 158 5.87 -2.07 -29.22
CA ARG A 158 6.29 -1.27 -30.39
C ARG A 158 7.53 -1.85 -31.05
N PHE A 159 8.57 -2.14 -30.26
CA PHE A 159 9.80 -2.76 -30.76
C PHE A 159 9.54 -4.11 -31.45
N LEU A 160 8.70 -4.96 -30.86
CA LEU A 160 8.34 -6.25 -31.46
C LEU A 160 7.62 -6.07 -32.81
N ARG A 161 6.73 -5.08 -32.90
CA ARG A 161 6.02 -4.77 -34.15
C ARG A 161 6.97 -4.24 -35.23
N GLU A 162 7.93 -3.39 -34.86
CA GLU A 162 8.97 -2.91 -35.79
C GLU A 162 9.87 -4.06 -36.25
N ARG A 163 10.28 -4.95 -35.34
CA ARG A 163 11.22 -6.03 -35.66
C ARG A 163 10.59 -7.19 -36.44
N PHE A 164 9.34 -7.53 -36.14
CA PHE A 164 8.67 -8.73 -36.67
C PHE A 164 7.45 -8.43 -37.54
N GLY A 165 6.92 -7.20 -37.54
CA GLY A 165 5.70 -6.83 -38.26
C GLY A 165 5.89 -6.67 -39.77
N GLU A 166 7.08 -6.35 -40.26
CA GLU A 166 7.34 -6.24 -41.71
C GLU A 166 7.49 -7.61 -42.40
N ALA A 167 7.79 -8.69 -41.66
CA ALA A 167 7.93 -10.03 -42.22
C ALA A 167 6.60 -10.63 -42.75
N GLY A 168 5.46 -9.98 -42.50
CA GLY A 168 4.13 -10.46 -42.90
C GLY A 168 3.57 -9.88 -44.21
N HIS A 169 4.28 -8.98 -44.91
CA HIS A 169 3.76 -8.32 -46.13
C HIS A 169 4.44 -8.73 -47.45
N GLU A 170 5.45 -9.60 -47.43
CA GLU A 170 6.15 -10.02 -48.66
C GLU A 170 5.76 -11.39 -49.23
N LEU A 171 4.76 -12.09 -48.66
CA LEU A 171 4.16 -13.26 -49.33
C LEU A 171 3.14 -12.82 -50.38
N ARG A 172 3.58 -11.99 -51.33
CA ARG A 172 2.86 -11.73 -52.58
C ARG A 172 3.17 -12.90 -53.51
N LEU A 173 2.29 -13.91 -53.52
CA LEU A 173 2.40 -15.02 -54.47
C LEU A 173 2.39 -14.45 -55.89
N PRO A 174 3.35 -14.81 -56.76
CA PRO A 174 3.34 -14.37 -58.15
C PRO A 174 2.06 -14.89 -58.80
N ALA A 175 1.28 -13.98 -59.37
CA ALA A 175 0.09 -14.28 -60.15
C ALA A 175 0.46 -15.23 -61.31
N THR A 176 0.35 -16.52 -61.06
CA THR A 176 0.52 -17.58 -62.04
C THR A 176 -0.89 -17.96 -62.50
N GLY A 177 -1.28 -17.42 -63.65
CA GLY A 177 -2.47 -17.90 -64.36
C GLY A 177 -3.29 -16.83 -65.05
N SER A 178 -2.88 -16.42 -66.24
CA SER A 178 -3.85 -16.19 -67.33
C SER A 178 -3.17 -16.40 -68.67
N ARG A 179 -3.08 -17.67 -69.07
CA ARG A 179 -3.02 -18.09 -70.48
C ARG A 179 -4.40 -18.67 -70.80
N ALA A 180 -5.20 -17.89 -71.53
CA ALA A 180 -6.34 -18.34 -72.34
C ALA A 180 -6.28 -17.42 -73.57
N SER A 181 -5.84 -17.84 -74.77
CA SER A 181 -6.49 -18.78 -75.69
C SER A 181 -8.00 -18.56 -75.79
N GLN A 182 -8.38 -17.72 -76.76
CA GLN A 182 -9.63 -17.68 -77.52
C GLN A 182 -9.35 -16.64 -78.62
N ASP A 183 -8.86 -17.08 -79.78
CA ASP A 183 -9.60 -17.53 -80.98
C ASP A 183 -9.42 -16.47 -82.08
#